data_AF-A0AAU1Y217-F1
#
_entry.id   AF-A0AAU1Y217-F1
#
_cell.length_a   1.000
_cell.length_b   1.000
_cell.length_c   1.000
_cell.angle_alpha   90.00
_cell.angle_beta   90.00
_cell.angle_gamma   90.00
#
_symmetry.space_group_name_H-M   'P 1'
#
loop_
_entity.id
_entity.type
_entity.pdbx_description
1 polymer ?
#
loop_
_entity_poly.entity_id
_entity_poly.type
_entity_poly.pdbx_seq_one_letter_code
_entity_poly.pdbx_strand_id
1 'polypeptide(L)'
;MGPDTTGGTVVTRRANRLVTTGCLTILITLSVVLGIVVSWLWYRHWHDGNVNSERNDKAFALIRKQARATADDTARALDTSGTTDADALAGVIWQHSEAPVITYDTSRREFTATAARSAQYDEEVMLPGGGPVKVTRCFVFTYTHRPGQAWTSRVSERDDDVCRPSTQIGNRVRLALTRITSMHAEDLTRAGIQDALDPTGRRSFHVKNVVREGDTMTVSVLVSSSQAAVNQCYHFTRPVPDDDGQGSATVVPASSC
;
A
#
# COMPACT_ATOMS: atom_id res chain seq x y z
N MET A 1 15.97 4.15 -101.62
CA MET A 1 15.64 2.95 -100.82
C MET A 1 16.08 3.24 -99.40
N GLY A 2 15.16 3.10 -98.44
CA GLY A 2 15.25 3.63 -97.08
C GLY A 2 14.22 4.77 -96.91
N PRO A 3 13.43 4.81 -95.82
CA PRO A 3 13.68 4.21 -94.50
C PRO A 3 12.52 3.33 -93.99
N ASP A 4 12.79 2.51 -92.97
CA ASP A 4 11.77 2.17 -91.98
C ASP A 4 12.44 2.04 -90.61
N THR A 5 12.22 3.04 -89.77
CA THR A 5 12.58 3.00 -88.34
C THR A 5 11.68 3.98 -87.59
N THR A 6 10.40 3.61 -87.47
CA THR A 6 9.48 4.24 -86.50
C THR A 6 8.77 3.15 -85.72
N GLY A 7 9.41 2.68 -84.65
CA GLY A 7 8.83 1.65 -83.78
C GLY A 7 9.59 1.51 -82.48
N GLY A 8 9.63 2.55 -81.63
CA GLY A 8 10.31 2.42 -80.34
C GLY A 8 10.00 3.47 -79.27
N THR A 9 9.60 4.69 -79.64
CA THR A 9 9.52 5.81 -78.68
C THR A 9 8.14 6.03 -78.04
N VAL A 10 7.07 5.39 -78.53
CA VAL A 10 5.71 5.56 -77.97
C VAL A 10 5.40 4.56 -76.84
N VAL A 11 6.05 3.39 -76.83
CA VAL A 11 5.78 2.33 -75.84
C VAL A 11 6.43 2.63 -74.49
N THR A 12 7.63 3.20 -74.46
CA THR A 12 8.35 3.57 -73.22
C THR A 12 7.67 4.69 -72.43
N ARG A 13 7.05 5.66 -73.12
CA ARG A 13 6.33 6.78 -72.46
C ARG A 13 5.02 6.34 -71.79
N ARG A 14 4.36 5.31 -72.33
CA ARG A 14 3.09 4.77 -71.80
C ARG A 14 3.33 3.80 -70.64
N ALA A 15 4.39 2.98 -70.73
CA ALA A 15 4.80 2.08 -69.66
C ALA A 15 5.28 2.84 -68.41
N ASN A 16 6.11 3.88 -68.56
CA ASN A 16 6.53 4.71 -67.42
C ASN A 16 5.34 5.41 -66.74
N ARG A 17 4.34 5.88 -67.50
CA ARG A 17 3.15 6.55 -66.96
C ARG A 17 2.25 5.59 -66.17
N LEU A 18 2.12 4.34 -66.61
CA LEU A 18 1.38 3.29 -65.89
C LEU A 18 2.10 2.86 -64.61
N VAL A 19 3.43 2.69 -64.65
CA VAL A 19 4.24 2.34 -63.47
C VAL A 19 4.24 3.48 -62.43
N THR A 20 4.36 4.75 -62.84
CA THR A 20 4.23 5.88 -61.92
C THR A 20 2.83 6.04 -61.34
N THR A 21 1.78 5.72 -62.11
CA THR A 21 0.39 5.80 -61.61
C THR A 21 0.12 4.68 -60.60
N GLY A 22 0.59 3.46 -60.86
CA GLY A 22 0.50 2.33 -59.94
C GLY A 22 1.28 2.56 -58.64
N CYS A 23 2.50 3.11 -58.73
CA CYS A 23 3.30 3.47 -57.57
C CYS A 23 2.64 4.58 -56.74
N LEU A 24 2.06 5.60 -57.40
CA LEU A 24 1.32 6.67 -56.73
C LEU A 24 0.08 6.12 -56.00
N THR A 25 -0.70 5.22 -56.61
CA THR A 25 -1.87 4.61 -55.96
C THR A 25 -1.49 3.76 -54.76
N ILE A 26 -0.37 3.03 -54.84
CA ILE A 26 0.15 2.23 -53.72
C ILE A 26 0.57 3.14 -52.57
N LEU A 27 1.30 4.22 -52.86
CA LEU A 27 1.70 5.20 -51.85
C LEU A 27 0.49 5.87 -51.18
N ILE A 28 -0.51 6.29 -51.96
CA ILE A 28 -1.76 6.85 -51.40
C ILE A 28 -2.44 5.83 -50.50
N THR A 29 -2.57 4.58 -50.94
CA THR A 29 -3.21 3.51 -50.15
C THR A 29 -2.43 3.28 -48.85
N LEU A 30 -1.11 3.19 -48.91
CA LEU A 30 -0.26 3.03 -47.73
C LEU A 30 -0.38 4.22 -46.78
N SER A 31 -0.38 5.45 -47.29
CA SER A 31 -0.55 6.65 -46.46
C SER A 31 -1.91 6.69 -45.77
N VAL A 32 -2.98 6.31 -46.47
CA VAL A 32 -4.33 6.22 -45.88
C VAL A 32 -4.38 5.15 -44.80
N VAL A 33 -3.86 3.94 -45.08
CA VAL A 33 -3.81 2.85 -44.09
C VAL A 33 -2.98 3.28 -42.86
N LEU A 34 -1.81 3.88 -43.07
CA LEU A 34 -0.97 4.34 -41.99
C LEU A 34 -1.64 5.46 -41.17
N GLY A 35 -2.33 6.39 -41.84
CA GLY A 35 -3.11 7.43 -41.17
C GLY A 35 -4.23 6.85 -40.31
N ILE A 36 -4.96 5.84 -40.80
CA ILE A 36 -5.99 5.13 -40.03
C ILE A 36 -5.37 4.46 -38.80
N VAL A 37 -4.26 3.74 -38.97
CA VAL A 37 -3.56 3.06 -37.87
C VAL A 37 -3.08 4.05 -36.82
N VAL A 38 -2.43 5.14 -37.22
CA VAL A 38 -1.94 6.18 -36.30
C VAL A 38 -3.09 6.86 -35.57
N SER A 39 -4.18 7.20 -36.27
CA SER A 39 -5.37 7.80 -35.66
C SER A 39 -6.02 6.87 -34.64
N TRP A 40 -6.15 5.57 -34.98
CA TRP A 40 -6.69 4.56 -34.08
C TRP A 40 -5.80 4.37 -32.85
N LEU A 41 -4.48 4.28 -33.02
CA LEU A 41 -3.52 4.16 -31.92
C LEU A 41 -3.58 5.37 -30.99
N TRP A 42 -3.65 6.57 -31.57
CA TRP A 42 -3.78 7.81 -30.80
C TRP A 42 -5.07 7.87 -30.00
N TYR A 43 -6.22 7.60 -30.65
CA TYR A 43 -7.52 7.57 -29.98
C TYR A 43 -7.53 6.59 -28.82
N ARG A 44 -6.98 5.39 -29.03
CA ARG A 44 -6.95 4.35 -27.99
C ARG A 44 -6.03 4.72 -26.85
N HIS A 45 -4.82 5.21 -27.12
CA HIS A 45 -3.90 5.66 -26.07
C HIS A 45 -4.52 6.77 -25.21
N TRP A 46 -5.20 7.73 -25.86
CA TRP A 46 -5.93 8.78 -25.16
C TRP A 46 -7.09 8.23 -24.33
N HIS A 47 -7.90 7.33 -24.90
CA HIS A 47 -9.05 6.73 -24.24
C HIS A 47 -8.64 5.88 -23.02
N ASP A 48 -7.67 4.98 -23.19
CA ASP A 48 -7.15 4.14 -22.12
C ASP A 48 -6.56 5.01 -20.99
N GLY A 49 -5.81 6.06 -21.34
CA GLY A 49 -5.30 7.04 -20.37
C GLY A 49 -6.40 7.75 -19.59
N ASN A 50 -7.46 8.19 -20.27
CA ASN A 50 -8.59 8.86 -19.63
C ASN A 50 -9.37 7.92 -18.68
N VAL A 51 -9.66 6.70 -19.13
CA VAL A 51 -10.33 5.68 -18.32
C VAL A 51 -9.50 5.30 -17.10
N ASN A 52 -8.19 5.10 -17.26
CA ASN A 52 -7.31 4.78 -16.15
C ASN A 52 -7.18 5.94 -15.15
N SER A 53 -7.15 7.19 -15.63
CA SER A 53 -7.21 8.36 -14.75
C SER A 53 -8.50 8.39 -13.94
N GLU A 54 -9.65 8.18 -14.59
CA GLU A 54 -10.95 8.16 -13.91
C GLU A 54 -11.04 7.02 -12.87
N ARG A 55 -10.54 5.83 -13.20
CA ARG A 55 -10.49 4.68 -12.28
C ARG A 55 -9.57 4.95 -11.09
N ASN A 56 -8.41 5.58 -11.33
CA ASN A 56 -7.50 6.00 -10.28
C ASN A 56 -8.16 7.03 -9.35
N ASP A 57 -8.83 8.05 -9.90
CA ASP A 57 -9.55 9.07 -9.13
C ASP A 57 -10.68 8.47 -8.29
N LYS A 58 -11.42 7.49 -8.83
CA LYS A 58 -12.45 6.74 -8.09
C LYS A 58 -11.84 5.91 -6.96
N ALA A 59 -10.75 5.19 -7.24
CA ALA A 59 -10.04 4.42 -6.22
C ALA A 59 -9.53 5.32 -5.10
N PHE A 60 -8.99 6.49 -5.46
CA PHE A 60 -8.54 7.49 -4.52
C PHE A 60 -9.67 8.07 -3.65
N ALA A 61 -10.79 8.46 -4.28
CA ALA A 61 -11.97 8.94 -3.57
C ALA A 61 -12.53 7.88 -2.62
N LEU A 62 -12.52 6.60 -3.02
CA LEU A 62 -12.92 5.47 -2.18
C LEU A 62 -12.01 5.35 -0.95
N ILE A 63 -10.68 5.34 -1.14
CA ILE A 63 -9.73 5.27 -0.03
C ILE A 63 -9.94 6.42 0.96
N ARG A 64 -10.10 7.64 0.46
CA ARG A 64 -10.31 8.82 1.32
C ARG A 64 -11.63 8.74 2.09
N LYS A 65 -12.70 8.25 1.45
CA LYS A 65 -13.99 8.00 2.11
C LYS A 65 -13.84 6.95 3.21
N GLN A 66 -13.17 5.84 2.92
CA GLN A 66 -12.90 4.78 3.89
C GLN A 66 -12.05 5.28 5.06
N ALA A 67 -11.00 6.07 4.81
CA ALA A 67 -10.19 6.65 5.86
C ALA A 67 -11.02 7.54 6.80
N ARG A 68 -11.90 8.39 6.26
CA ARG A 68 -12.82 9.20 7.09
C ARG A 68 -13.75 8.32 7.92
N ALA A 69 -14.39 7.34 7.30
CA ALA A 69 -15.26 6.41 8.02
C ALA A 69 -14.53 5.67 9.13
N THR A 70 -13.33 5.15 8.87
CA THR A 70 -12.48 4.52 9.91
C THR A 70 -12.19 5.50 11.06
N ALA A 71 -11.88 6.75 10.76
CA ALA A 71 -11.61 7.75 11.79
C ALA A 71 -12.84 8.04 12.66
N ASP A 72 -14.00 8.18 12.04
CA ASP A 72 -15.25 8.44 12.75
C ASP A 72 -15.70 7.22 13.57
N ASP A 73 -15.52 6.02 13.04
CA ASP A 73 -15.77 4.75 13.73
C ASP A 73 -14.83 4.60 14.94
N THR A 74 -13.55 4.93 14.77
CA THR A 74 -12.56 4.90 15.85
C THR A 74 -12.91 5.91 16.95
N ALA A 75 -13.29 7.14 16.59
CA ALA A 75 -13.69 8.15 17.56
C ALA A 75 -14.91 7.70 18.38
N ARG A 76 -15.92 7.11 17.73
CA ARG A 76 -17.08 6.52 18.42
C ARG A 76 -16.68 5.36 19.33
N ALA A 77 -15.77 4.50 18.88
CA ALA A 77 -15.26 3.40 19.71
C ALA A 77 -14.52 3.94 20.95
N LEU A 78 -13.72 4.99 20.79
CA LEU A 78 -13.03 5.67 21.90
C LEU A 78 -14.03 6.27 22.90
N ASP A 79 -15.12 6.90 22.43
CA ASP A 79 -16.21 7.39 23.30
C ASP A 79 -16.83 6.27 24.14
N THR A 80 -17.08 5.11 23.51
CA THR A 80 -17.72 3.97 24.19
C THR A 80 -16.78 3.14 25.05
N SER A 81 -15.46 3.31 24.90
CA SER A 81 -14.46 2.49 25.59
C SER A 81 -14.45 2.70 27.10
N GLY A 82 -14.89 3.87 27.58
CA GLY A 82 -14.96 4.21 29.01
C GLY A 82 -13.61 4.28 29.73
N THR A 83 -12.50 4.06 29.01
CA THR A 83 -11.14 4.08 29.57
C THR A 83 -10.46 5.42 29.31
N THR A 84 -9.60 5.83 30.23
CA THR A 84 -8.68 6.97 30.07
C THR A 84 -7.23 6.53 29.99
N ASP A 85 -6.98 5.21 30.07
CA ASP A 85 -5.64 4.64 29.98
C ASP A 85 -5.10 4.76 28.55
N ALA A 86 -3.89 5.27 28.40
CA ALA A 86 -3.34 5.58 27.09
C ALA A 86 -3.05 4.33 26.25
N ASP A 87 -2.67 3.22 26.88
CA ASP A 87 -2.38 1.96 26.19
C ASP A 87 -3.68 1.29 25.73
N ALA A 88 -4.70 1.30 26.58
CA ALA A 88 -6.04 0.82 26.20
C ALA A 88 -6.63 1.63 25.04
N LEU A 89 -6.50 2.96 25.07
CA LEU A 89 -6.95 3.84 23.97
C LEU A 89 -6.13 3.61 22.69
N ALA A 90 -4.82 3.42 22.79
CA ALA A 90 -3.97 3.06 21.65
C ALA A 90 -4.39 1.71 21.05
N GLY A 91 -4.78 0.74 21.89
CA GLY A 91 -5.36 -0.54 21.47
C GLY A 91 -6.65 -0.39 20.69
N VAL A 92 -7.58 0.47 21.14
CA VAL A 92 -8.82 0.78 20.39
C VAL A 92 -8.49 1.42 19.05
N ILE A 93 -7.58 2.39 19.01
CA ILE A 93 -7.15 3.02 17.76
C ILE A 93 -6.54 1.99 16.81
N TRP A 94 -5.68 1.11 17.32
CA TRP A 94 -5.08 0.03 16.53
C TRP A 94 -6.12 -0.92 15.95
N GLN A 95 -7.10 -1.33 16.75
CA GLN A 95 -8.14 -2.26 16.31
C GLN A 95 -8.96 -1.75 15.11
N HIS A 96 -9.24 -0.44 15.08
CA HIS A 96 -10.06 0.15 14.01
C HIS A 96 -9.23 0.72 12.86
N SER A 97 -8.07 1.31 13.15
CA SER A 97 -7.22 1.95 12.14
C SER A 97 -6.11 1.07 11.62
N GLU A 98 -5.79 -0.04 12.28
CA GLU A 98 -4.64 -0.91 11.94
C GLU A 98 -3.34 -0.11 11.74
N ALA A 99 -3.22 1.06 12.39
CA ALA A 99 -2.12 1.98 12.18
C ALA A 99 -0.87 1.54 12.95
N PRO A 100 0.23 1.14 12.29
CA PRO A 100 1.38 0.56 13.00
C PRO A 100 2.18 1.53 13.88
N VAL A 101 1.88 2.82 13.80
CA VAL A 101 2.50 3.83 14.65
C VAL A 101 1.40 4.68 15.22
N ILE A 102 1.30 4.67 16.54
CA ILE A 102 0.34 5.43 17.32
C ILE A 102 1.12 6.16 18.41
N THR A 103 1.14 7.49 18.31
CA THR A 103 1.78 8.36 19.29
C THR A 103 0.73 9.09 20.10
N TYR A 104 1.05 9.39 21.35
CA TYR A 104 0.23 10.19 22.24
C TYR A 104 0.97 11.45 22.67
N ASP A 105 0.42 12.61 22.36
CA ASP A 105 0.88 13.90 22.88
C ASP A 105 0.09 14.23 24.15
N THR A 106 0.74 14.07 25.31
CA THR A 106 0.15 14.35 26.63
C THR A 106 -0.23 15.82 26.81
N SER A 107 0.50 16.74 26.16
CA SER A 107 0.25 18.18 26.26
C SER A 107 -1.03 18.60 25.53
N ARG A 108 -1.34 17.91 24.44
CA ARG A 108 -2.53 18.15 23.61
C ARG A 108 -3.67 17.17 23.89
N ARG A 109 -3.41 16.10 24.65
CA ARG A 109 -4.31 14.95 24.83
C ARG A 109 -4.79 14.42 23.47
N GLU A 110 -3.82 14.23 22.59
CA GLU A 110 -4.03 13.93 21.18
C GLU A 110 -3.30 12.65 20.82
N PHE A 111 -4.02 11.71 20.21
CA PHE A 111 -3.42 10.56 19.56
C PHE A 111 -3.22 10.85 18.08
N THR A 112 -2.05 10.47 17.57
CA THR A 112 -1.76 10.48 16.13
C THR A 112 -1.44 9.07 15.67
N ALA A 113 -2.25 8.55 14.75
CA ALA A 113 -2.09 7.24 14.16
C ALA A 113 -1.77 7.37 12.67
N THR A 114 -0.70 6.74 12.22
CA THR A 114 -0.22 6.86 10.83
C THR A 114 -0.33 5.53 10.10
N ALA A 115 -1.08 5.48 9.00
CA ALA A 115 -1.25 4.26 8.21
C ALA A 115 -1.28 4.52 6.71
N ALA A 116 -0.66 3.62 5.95
CA ALA A 116 -0.87 3.54 4.51
C ALA A 116 -2.19 2.83 4.21
N ARG A 117 -2.99 3.39 3.31
CA ARG A 117 -4.22 2.78 2.80
C ARG A 117 -4.13 2.56 1.32
N SER A 118 -4.81 1.53 0.84
CA SER A 118 -4.75 1.18 -0.57
C SER A 118 -6.06 0.63 -1.10
N ALA A 119 -6.33 0.90 -2.37
CA ALA A 119 -7.40 0.29 -3.15
C ALA A 119 -6.84 -0.20 -4.48
N GLN A 120 -7.49 -1.22 -5.04
CA GLN A 120 -7.14 -1.77 -6.34
C GLN A 120 -8.15 -1.29 -7.40
N TYR A 121 -7.68 -1.08 -8.62
CA TYR A 121 -8.51 -0.90 -9.81
C TYR A 121 -7.88 -1.63 -10.98
N ASP A 122 -8.70 -2.12 -11.91
CA ASP A 122 -8.19 -2.79 -13.11
C ASP A 122 -7.78 -1.74 -14.15
N GLU A 123 -6.51 -1.78 -14.55
CA GLU A 123 -5.97 -0.90 -15.58
C GLU A 123 -6.31 -1.41 -16.98
N GLU A 124 -6.75 -0.51 -17.86
CA GLU A 124 -7.00 -0.78 -19.27
C GLU A 124 -5.74 -0.51 -20.09
N VAL A 125 -5.31 -1.48 -20.92
CA VAL A 125 -4.06 -1.38 -21.67
C VAL A 125 -4.19 -1.99 -23.08
N MET A 126 -3.32 -1.54 -23.99
CA MET A 126 -3.33 -1.83 -25.43
C MET A 126 -2.98 -3.28 -25.82
N LEU A 127 -2.33 -4.05 -24.95
CA LEU A 127 -1.92 -5.45 -25.17
C LEU A 127 -2.59 -6.38 -24.14
N PRO A 128 -2.75 -7.69 -24.42
CA PRO A 128 -3.10 -8.65 -23.37
C PRO A 128 -2.08 -8.52 -22.22
N GLY A 129 -2.52 -8.01 -21.07
CA GLY A 129 -1.62 -7.62 -19.99
C GLY A 129 -2.14 -6.53 -19.03
N GLY A 130 -3.31 -5.95 -19.29
CA GLY A 130 -4.02 -5.16 -18.27
C GLY A 130 -4.35 -6.01 -17.03
N GLY A 131 -4.28 -5.40 -15.86
CA GLY A 131 -4.41 -6.11 -14.59
C GLY A 131 -4.66 -5.17 -13.41
N PRO A 132 -4.83 -5.74 -12.20
CA PRO A 132 -5.12 -4.97 -11.01
C PRO A 132 -3.93 -4.09 -10.64
N VAL A 133 -4.14 -2.78 -10.64
CA VAL A 133 -3.20 -1.77 -10.15
C VAL A 133 -3.64 -1.32 -8.76
N LYS A 134 -2.66 -1.14 -7.87
CA LYS A 134 -2.87 -0.72 -6.50
C LYS A 134 -2.50 0.75 -6.33
N VAL A 135 -3.47 1.58 -5.94
CA VAL A 135 -3.20 2.94 -5.46
C VAL A 135 -2.97 2.87 -3.96
N THR A 136 -1.85 3.43 -3.49
CA THR A 136 -1.54 3.56 -2.06
C THR A 136 -1.42 5.04 -1.70
N ARG A 137 -1.90 5.42 -0.51
CA ARG A 137 -1.82 6.77 0.04
C ARG A 137 -1.53 6.72 1.53
N CYS A 138 -0.80 7.71 2.02
CA CYS A 138 -0.53 7.86 3.44
C CYS A 138 -1.61 8.71 4.12
N PHE A 139 -2.17 8.20 5.22
CA PHE A 139 -3.10 8.93 6.07
C PHE A 139 -2.57 9.05 7.50
N VAL A 140 -2.75 10.23 8.06
CA VAL A 140 -2.53 10.53 9.46
C VAL A 140 -3.89 10.83 10.07
N PHE A 141 -4.30 9.96 10.99
CA PHE A 141 -5.50 10.07 11.81
C PHE A 141 -5.13 10.76 13.12
N THR A 142 -5.87 11.80 13.47
CA THR A 142 -5.69 12.54 14.71
C THR A 142 -6.96 12.43 15.53
N TYR A 143 -6.83 11.98 16.78
CA TYR A 143 -7.93 11.85 17.72
C TYR A 143 -7.66 12.75 18.93
N THR A 144 -8.56 13.70 19.18
CA THR A 144 -8.42 14.61 20.33
C THR A 144 -9.56 14.42 21.31
N HIS A 145 -9.23 14.43 22.60
CA HIS A 145 -10.19 14.38 23.68
C HIS A 145 -10.13 15.66 24.51
N ARG A 146 -11.27 16.34 24.62
CA ARG A 146 -11.46 17.48 25.50
C ARG A 146 -12.36 17.06 26.66
N PRO A 147 -12.03 17.41 27.92
CA PRO A 147 -12.85 17.07 29.07
C PRO A 147 -14.32 17.47 28.87
N GLY A 148 -15.23 16.52 29.07
CA GLY A 148 -16.67 16.75 28.92
C GLY A 148 -17.17 16.82 27.47
N GLN A 149 -16.34 16.46 26.49
CA GLN A 149 -16.71 16.38 25.07
C GLN A 149 -16.39 14.98 24.51
N ALA A 150 -17.15 14.59 23.50
CA ALA A 150 -16.84 13.40 22.72
C ALA A 150 -15.47 13.52 22.03
N TRP A 151 -14.86 12.38 21.75
CA TRP A 151 -13.67 12.27 20.92
C TRP A 151 -13.94 12.86 19.54
N THR A 152 -12.97 13.62 19.02
CA THR A 152 -13.04 14.15 17.66
C THR A 152 -11.93 13.57 16.81
N SER A 153 -12.28 13.22 15.57
CA SER A 153 -11.38 12.69 14.55
C SER A 153 -11.00 13.75 13.53
N ARG A 154 -9.78 13.67 13.02
CA ARG A 154 -9.34 14.37 11.81
C ARG A 154 -8.50 13.43 10.97
N VAL A 155 -8.70 13.48 9.66
CA VAL A 155 -7.90 12.74 8.69
C VAL A 155 -7.15 13.72 7.81
N SER A 156 -5.83 13.56 7.73
CA SER A 156 -4.99 14.26 6.76
C SER A 156 -4.27 13.27 5.87
N GLU A 157 -4.23 13.58 4.58
CA GLU A 157 -3.42 12.87 3.62
C GLU A 157 -2.00 13.45 3.63
N ARG A 158 -1.00 12.59 3.51
CA ARG A 158 0.42 12.95 3.51
C ARG A 158 1.14 12.22 2.39
N ASP A 159 2.38 12.64 2.15
CA ASP A 159 3.27 11.95 1.23
C ASP A 159 3.63 10.56 1.75
N ASP A 160 3.93 9.64 0.84
CA ASP A 160 4.24 8.25 1.17
C ASP A 160 5.48 8.11 2.08
N ASP A 161 6.41 9.07 2.02
CA ASP A 161 7.57 9.14 2.92
C ASP A 161 7.18 9.18 4.40
N VAL A 162 6.06 9.83 4.73
CA VAL A 162 5.55 9.93 6.11
C VAL A 162 5.08 8.57 6.63
N CYS A 163 4.46 7.76 5.76
CA CYS A 163 4.00 6.42 6.15
C CYS A 163 5.08 5.35 6.03
N ARG A 164 6.21 5.61 5.38
CA ARG A 164 7.26 4.60 5.18
C ARG A 164 7.73 3.96 6.50
N PRO A 165 8.03 4.71 7.59
CA PRO A 165 8.38 4.11 8.87
C PRO A 165 7.26 3.25 9.44
N SER A 166 6.01 3.72 9.33
CA SER A 166 4.84 2.98 9.82
C SER A 166 4.64 1.66 9.07
N THR A 167 4.75 1.66 7.74
CA THR A 167 4.69 0.44 6.92
C THR A 167 5.82 -0.54 7.26
N GLN A 168 7.03 -0.05 7.54
CA GLN A 168 8.15 -0.92 7.98
C GLN A 168 7.86 -1.55 9.33
N ILE A 169 7.40 -0.76 10.31
CA ILE A 169 7.02 -1.25 11.63
C ILE A 169 5.89 -2.27 11.53
N GLY A 170 4.82 -2.00 10.76
CA GLY A 170 3.72 -2.93 10.58
C GLY A 170 4.15 -4.28 9.99
N ASN A 171 5.02 -4.27 8.97
CA ASN A 171 5.59 -5.49 8.43
C ASN A 171 6.45 -6.26 9.44
N ARG A 172 7.23 -5.55 10.27
CA ARG A 172 8.06 -6.13 11.33
C ARG A 172 7.19 -6.71 12.45
N VAL A 173 6.13 -6.03 12.84
CA VAL A 173 5.16 -6.51 13.85
C VAL A 173 4.48 -7.78 13.39
N ARG A 174 4.03 -7.83 12.13
CA ARG A 174 3.44 -9.05 11.54
C ARG A 174 4.44 -10.20 11.51
N LEU A 175 5.69 -9.93 11.13
CA LEU A 175 6.76 -10.94 11.20
C LEU A 175 6.99 -11.42 12.65
N ALA A 176 7.05 -10.51 13.60
CA ALA A 176 7.23 -10.85 15.01
C ALA A 176 6.07 -11.67 15.55
N LEU A 177 4.83 -11.31 15.21
CA LEU A 177 3.64 -12.05 15.56
C LEU A 177 3.69 -13.49 15.04
N THR A 178 4.02 -13.67 13.75
CA THR A 178 4.19 -15.01 13.16
C THR A 178 5.26 -15.82 13.88
N ARG A 179 6.42 -15.22 14.16
CA ARG A 179 7.52 -15.91 14.84
C ARG A 179 7.15 -16.30 16.26
N ILE A 180 6.67 -15.37 17.08
CA ILE A 180 6.26 -15.63 18.48
C ILE A 180 5.16 -16.69 18.54
N THR A 181 4.21 -16.69 17.60
CA THR A 181 3.18 -17.72 17.48
C THR A 181 3.78 -19.10 17.22
N SER A 182 4.78 -19.19 16.35
CA SER A 182 5.39 -20.47 15.95
C SER A 182 6.42 -21.04 16.93
N MET A 183 6.89 -20.25 17.91
CA MET A 183 7.92 -20.70 18.86
C MET A 183 7.42 -21.80 19.80
N HIS A 184 8.31 -22.61 20.32
CA HIS A 184 7.97 -23.52 21.40
C HIS A 184 7.88 -22.77 22.74
N ALA A 185 7.14 -23.32 23.70
CA ALA A 185 6.88 -22.67 24.99
C ALA A 185 8.16 -22.41 25.77
N GLU A 186 9.08 -23.37 25.73
CA GLU A 186 10.43 -23.34 26.32
C GLU A 186 11.32 -22.25 25.71
N ASP A 187 11.08 -21.87 24.46
CA ASP A 187 11.84 -20.85 23.74
C ASP A 187 11.28 -19.44 23.96
N LEU A 188 10.11 -19.30 24.61
CA LEU A 188 9.50 -18.01 24.97
C LEU A 188 10.22 -17.34 26.16
N THR A 189 11.54 -17.28 26.07
CA THR A 189 12.40 -16.52 26.96
C THR A 189 12.83 -15.23 26.27
N ARG A 190 13.33 -14.26 27.04
CA ARG A 190 13.85 -13.00 26.47
C ARG A 190 14.92 -13.24 25.41
N ALA A 191 15.85 -14.16 25.68
CA ALA A 191 16.93 -14.48 24.75
C ALA A 191 16.41 -15.23 23.52
N GLY A 192 15.58 -16.25 23.72
CA GLY A 192 15.01 -17.03 22.61
C GLY A 192 14.16 -16.17 21.67
N ILE A 193 13.34 -15.27 22.20
CA ILE A 193 12.56 -14.33 21.39
C ILE A 193 13.47 -13.33 20.67
N GLN A 194 14.50 -12.80 21.35
CA GLN A 194 15.42 -11.86 20.71
C GLN A 194 16.16 -12.50 19.53
N ASP A 195 16.63 -13.74 19.68
CA ASP A 195 17.28 -14.52 18.62
C ASP A 195 16.30 -14.83 17.48
N ALA A 196 15.07 -15.23 17.81
CA ALA A 196 14.04 -15.51 16.82
C ALA A 196 13.68 -14.25 16.02
N LEU A 197 13.55 -13.09 16.67
CA LEU A 197 13.16 -11.84 16.00
C LEU A 197 14.30 -11.18 15.23
N ASP A 198 15.54 -11.30 15.70
CA ASP A 198 16.70 -10.67 15.07
C ASP A 198 17.90 -11.63 14.91
N PRO A 199 17.76 -12.70 14.10
CA PRO A 199 18.83 -13.69 13.93
C PRO A 199 20.07 -13.13 13.24
N THR A 200 19.95 -11.95 12.62
CA THR A 200 21.03 -11.28 11.87
C THR A 200 21.61 -10.06 12.60
N GLY A 201 21.11 -9.73 13.80
CA GLY A 201 21.57 -8.58 14.58
C GLY A 201 21.31 -7.21 13.93
N ARG A 202 20.28 -7.07 13.08
CA ARG A 202 19.91 -5.84 12.36
C ARG A 202 19.23 -4.79 13.26
N ARG A 203 19.15 -5.02 14.57
CA ARG A 203 18.65 -4.11 15.63
C ARG A 203 17.25 -3.53 15.35
N SER A 204 16.42 -4.26 14.60
CA SER A 204 15.05 -3.83 14.28
C SER A 204 14.04 -4.14 15.38
N PHE A 205 14.40 -5.09 16.24
CA PHE A 205 13.62 -5.52 17.39
C PHE A 205 14.50 -5.47 18.63
N HIS A 206 13.93 -5.01 19.73
CA HIS A 206 14.59 -5.08 21.01
C HIS A 206 13.59 -5.55 22.07
N VAL A 207 13.77 -6.79 22.53
CA VAL A 207 12.92 -7.43 23.54
C VAL A 207 13.26 -6.84 24.90
N LYS A 208 12.30 -6.12 25.47
CA LYS A 208 12.44 -5.41 26.74
C LYS A 208 12.09 -6.31 27.91
N ASN A 209 10.95 -6.99 27.82
CA ASN A 209 10.43 -7.81 28.89
C ASN A 209 9.69 -9.03 28.36
N VAL A 210 9.68 -10.10 29.15
CA VAL A 210 8.89 -11.32 28.94
C VAL A 210 8.36 -11.75 30.29
N VAL A 211 7.05 -11.79 30.43
CA VAL A 211 6.36 -12.11 31.69
C VAL A 211 5.43 -13.28 31.45
N ARG A 212 5.49 -14.28 32.35
CA ARG A 212 4.52 -15.36 32.41
C ARG A 212 3.54 -15.08 33.54
N GLU A 213 2.26 -15.03 33.20
CA GLU A 213 1.15 -14.95 34.16
C GLU A 213 0.22 -16.14 33.91
N GLY A 214 0.29 -17.15 34.79
CA GLY A 214 -0.39 -18.42 34.60
C GLY A 214 -0.03 -19.07 33.26
N ASP A 215 -1.04 -19.27 32.43
CA ASP A 215 -0.94 -19.89 31.11
C ASP A 215 -0.79 -18.85 29.99
N THR A 216 -0.37 -17.64 30.31
CA THR A 216 -0.20 -16.55 29.32
C THR A 216 1.21 -15.97 29.40
N MET A 217 1.84 -15.85 28.24
CA MET A 217 3.10 -15.13 28.06
C MET A 217 2.82 -13.77 27.43
N THR A 218 3.32 -12.71 28.06
CA THR A 218 3.30 -11.35 27.52
C THR A 218 4.73 -10.89 27.24
N VAL A 219 4.97 -10.45 26.02
CA VAL A 219 6.28 -10.06 25.49
C VAL A 219 6.23 -8.59 25.08
N SER A 220 7.06 -7.75 25.69
CA SER A 220 7.19 -6.34 25.33
C SER A 220 8.38 -6.15 24.40
N VAL A 221 8.11 -5.69 23.18
CA VAL A 221 9.14 -5.50 22.14
C VAL A 221 9.09 -4.06 21.63
N LEU A 222 10.25 -3.41 21.63
CA LEU A 222 10.44 -2.15 20.91
C LEU A 222 10.76 -2.47 19.46
N VAL A 223 9.89 -2.04 18.55
CA VAL A 223 10.07 -2.20 17.10
C VAL A 223 10.52 -0.88 16.52
N SER A 224 11.69 -0.86 15.89
CA SER A 224 12.25 0.34 15.27
C SER A 224 11.99 0.37 13.78
N SER A 225 12.07 1.53 13.14
CA SER A 225 12.23 1.69 11.69
C SER A 225 13.72 1.88 11.34
N SER A 226 14.16 1.42 10.17
CA SER A 226 15.58 1.53 9.78
C SER A 226 15.97 2.88 9.15
N GLN A 227 14.99 3.70 8.75
CA GLN A 227 15.24 4.92 7.98
C GLN A 227 14.87 6.21 8.72
N ALA A 228 13.99 6.12 9.72
CA ALA A 228 13.63 7.21 10.59
C ALA A 228 13.71 6.71 12.03
N ALA A 229 14.11 7.56 12.97
CA ALA A 229 14.15 7.26 14.41
C ALA A 229 12.74 7.16 15.03
N VAL A 230 11.83 6.46 14.34
CA VAL A 230 10.49 6.12 14.81
C VAL A 230 10.58 4.72 15.41
N ASN A 231 10.18 4.63 16.67
CA ASN A 231 10.06 3.38 17.40
C ASN A 231 8.65 3.27 17.95
N GLN A 232 8.11 2.06 17.99
CA GLN A 232 6.82 1.76 18.58
C GLN A 232 6.97 0.57 19.51
N CYS A 233 6.44 0.71 20.72
CA CYS A 233 6.34 -0.40 21.66
C CYS A 233 5.12 -1.25 21.35
N TYR A 234 5.29 -2.56 21.45
CA TYR A 234 4.26 -3.55 21.24
C TYR A 234 4.28 -4.60 22.33
N HIS A 235 3.11 -4.99 22.79
CA HIS A 235 2.91 -6.13 23.68
C HIS A 235 2.30 -7.25 22.85
N PHE A 236 2.99 -8.40 22.84
CA PHE A 236 2.51 -9.63 22.24
C PHE A 236 2.04 -10.55 23.35
N THR A 237 0.82 -11.04 23.26
CA THR A 237 0.25 -11.92 24.27
C THR A 237 -0.04 -13.27 23.63
N ARG A 238 0.51 -14.34 24.20
CA ARG A 238 0.32 -15.71 23.70
C ARG A 238 -0.12 -16.63 24.83
N PRO A 239 -1.23 -17.36 24.68
CA PRO A 239 -1.57 -18.46 25.56
C PRO A 239 -0.57 -19.61 25.39
N VAL A 240 -0.13 -20.15 26.52
CA VAL A 240 0.80 -21.28 26.66
C VAL A 240 0.17 -22.26 27.66
N PRO A 241 -0.89 -23.00 27.26
CA PRO A 241 -1.42 -24.08 28.09
C PRO A 241 -0.35 -25.15 28.32
N ASP A 242 -0.49 -25.96 29.36
CA ASP A 242 0.49 -27.01 29.74
C ASP A 242 0.72 -28.11 28.68
N ASP A 243 0.00 -28.07 27.56
CA ASP A 243 0.16 -28.96 26.41
C ASP A 243 1.00 -28.25 25.34
N ASP A 244 1.87 -28.98 24.61
CA ASP A 244 2.91 -28.48 23.66
C ASP A 244 2.39 -27.72 22.42
N GLY A 245 1.15 -27.22 22.47
CA GLY A 245 0.44 -26.55 21.39
C GLY A 245 1.00 -25.17 21.04
N GLN A 246 1.09 -24.92 19.74
CA GLN A 246 1.26 -23.58 19.18
C GLN A 246 -0.04 -22.77 19.41
N GLY A 247 -0.07 -21.95 20.46
CA GLY A 247 -1.17 -21.02 20.73
C GLY A 247 -1.13 -19.78 19.82
N SER A 248 -2.31 -19.26 19.45
CA SER A 248 -2.43 -18.00 18.70
C SER A 248 -1.97 -16.82 19.56
N ALA A 249 -1.09 -15.97 19.03
CA ALA A 249 -0.70 -14.73 19.69
C ALA A 249 -1.55 -13.55 19.23
N THR A 250 -1.76 -12.58 20.12
CA THR A 250 -2.31 -11.26 19.82
C THR A 250 -1.22 -10.20 19.96
N VAL A 251 -1.46 -9.02 19.38
CA VAL A 251 -0.53 -7.90 19.47
C VAL A 251 -1.27 -6.57 19.59
N VAL A 252 -0.81 -5.74 20.51
CA VAL A 252 -1.31 -4.38 20.71
C VAL A 252 -0.16 -3.40 20.86
N PRO A 253 -0.24 -2.19 20.28
CA PRO A 253 0.73 -1.14 20.55
C PRO A 253 0.59 -0.66 21.99
N ALA A 254 1.72 -0.32 22.58
CA ALA A 254 1.81 0.26 23.92
C ALA A 254 2.61 1.57 23.85
N SER A 255 2.32 2.49 24.77
CA SER A 255 3.08 3.72 24.99
C SER A 255 4.49 3.46 25.50
N SER A 256 4.69 2.31 26.18
CA SER A 256 5.96 1.94 26.76
C SER A 256 6.28 0.45 26.68
N CYS A 257 7.57 0.20 26.75
CA CYS A 257 8.23 -1.07 27.00
C CYS A 257 9.21 -0.83 28.16
#